data_AF-K1U901-F1
#
_entry.id   AF-K1U901-F1
#
_cell.length_a   1.000
_cell.length_b   1.000
_cell.length_c   1.000
_cell.angle_alpha   90.00
_cell.angle_beta   90.00
_cell.angle_gamma   90.00
#
_symmetry.space_group_name_H-M   'P 1'
#
loop_
_entity.id
_entity.type
_entity.pdbx_description
1 polymer ?
#
loop_
_entity_poly.entity_id
_entity_poly.type
_entity_poly.pdbx_seq_one_letter_code
_entity_poly.pdbx_strand_id
1 'polypeptide(L)'
;VLHSKLSVGERYDQWKKIERGDAKIVIGARSAIFAPVQNLGLIIIDEEHDDSYKSEMSPRYSAKEIASYLGKQHNVPVVLGSATPDMTTYHDAINGKKELLELTKRANNASLPDIEIVDLRHELASGNKTMVSQKLHDEIEENLKNKKQTILFLNRRGFATFIMCRDCGYTAKCKN
;
A
#
# COMPACT_ATOMS: atom_id res chain seq x y z
N VAL A 1 6.98 0.45 20.79
CA VAL A 1 6.70 -0.04 19.42
C VAL A 1 6.25 -1.49 19.53
N LEU A 2 5.22 -1.91 18.81
CA LEU A 2 4.69 -3.27 18.78
C LEU A 2 4.92 -3.88 17.38
N HIS A 3 5.78 -4.88 17.26
CA HIS A 3 6.04 -5.57 15.99
C HIS A 3 6.24 -7.07 16.19
N SER A 4 6.13 -7.84 15.11
CA SER A 4 6.19 -9.31 15.12
C SER A 4 7.51 -9.89 15.61
N LYS A 5 8.63 -9.15 15.51
CA LYS A 5 9.95 -9.59 15.97
C LYS A 5 10.16 -9.53 17.49
N LEU A 6 9.21 -8.98 18.26
CA LEU A 6 9.34 -8.97 19.73
C LEU A 6 9.13 -10.37 20.28
N SER A 7 9.96 -10.75 21.25
CA SER A 7 9.70 -11.93 22.06
C SER A 7 8.41 -11.76 22.88
N VAL A 8 7.89 -12.87 23.41
CA VAL A 8 6.67 -12.85 24.24
C VAL A 8 6.87 -11.97 25.49
N GLY A 9 8.04 -12.05 26.13
CA GLY A 9 8.38 -11.24 27.30
C GLY A 9 8.45 -9.75 26.98
N GLU A 10 9.16 -9.37 25.91
CA GLU A 10 9.25 -7.95 25.51
C GLU A 10 7.87 -7.41 25.11
N ARG A 11 7.07 -8.20 24.41
CA ARG A 11 5.70 -7.81 24.04
C ARG A 11 4.84 -7.59 25.29
N TYR A 12 4.97 -8.44 26.30
CA TYR A 12 4.30 -8.29 27.58
C TYR A 12 4.74 -6.99 28.28
N ASP A 13 6.04 -6.72 28.35
CA ASP A 13 6.58 -5.51 28.97
C ASP A 13 6.10 -4.24 28.26
N GLN A 14 6.09 -4.22 26.93
CA GLN A 14 5.52 -3.12 26.15
C GLN A 14 4.03 -2.95 26.43
N TRP A 15 3.27 -4.05 26.54
CA TRP A 15 1.85 -4.00 26.84
C TRP A 15 1.57 -3.40 28.22
N LYS A 16 2.30 -3.86 29.25
CA LYS A 16 2.21 -3.31 30.61
C LYS A 16 2.60 -1.84 30.67
N LYS A 17 3.62 -1.43 29.91
CA LYS A 17 4.04 -0.03 29.80
C LYS A 17 2.93 0.86 29.21
N ILE A 18 2.22 0.38 28.19
CA ILE A 18 1.10 1.09 27.57
C ILE A 18 -0.06 1.17 28.56
N GLU A 19 -0.41 0.05 29.19
CA GLU A 19 -1.50 -0.05 30.16
C GLU A 19 -1.29 0.87 31.37
N ARG A 20 -0.05 1.06 31.83
CA ARG A 20 0.31 1.97 32.93
C ARG A 20 0.31 3.46 32.53
N GLY A 21 0.18 3.78 31.24
CA GLY A 21 0.26 5.16 30.75
C GLY A 21 1.68 5.74 30.62
N ASP A 22 2.71 4.88 30.78
CA ASP A 22 4.13 5.23 30.66
C ASP A 22 4.54 5.47 29.19
N ALA A 23 3.81 4.88 28.24
CA ALA A 23 4.00 5.11 26.81
C ALA A 23 3.05 6.21 26.31
N LYS A 24 3.60 7.29 25.75
CA LYS A 24 2.81 8.39 25.16
C LYS A 24 2.44 8.15 23.69
N ILE A 25 3.22 7.33 22.99
CA ILE A 25 3.01 7.00 21.58
C ILE A 25 3.15 5.49 21.41
N VAL A 26 2.18 4.88 20.74
CA VAL A 26 2.21 3.47 20.36
C VAL A 26 2.28 3.38 18.85
N ILE A 27 3.35 2.76 18.36
CA ILE A 27 3.56 2.51 16.93
C ILE A 27 3.56 1.00 16.74
N GLY A 28 2.82 0.50 15.77
CA GLY A 28 2.88 -0.91 15.38
C GLY A 28 2.06 -1.18 14.13
N ALA A 29 2.10 -2.44 13.69
CA ALA A 29 1.26 -2.91 12.60
C ALA A 29 -0.22 -2.97 13.02
N ARG A 30 -1.07 -3.57 12.18
CA ARG A 30 -2.50 -3.76 12.41
C ARG A 30 -2.91 -4.16 13.84
N SER A 31 -2.20 -5.07 14.50
CA SER A 31 -2.59 -5.57 15.84
C SER A 31 -2.40 -4.54 16.96
N ALA A 32 -1.65 -3.46 16.73
CA ALA A 32 -1.46 -2.39 17.70
C ALA A 32 -2.77 -1.62 17.98
N ILE A 33 -3.78 -1.74 17.12
CA ILE A 33 -5.09 -1.11 17.32
C ILE A 33 -5.79 -1.55 18.62
N PHE A 34 -5.40 -2.72 19.16
CA PHE A 34 -5.94 -3.25 20.42
C PHE A 34 -5.12 -2.86 21.65
N ALA A 35 -4.04 -2.08 21.48
CA ALA A 35 -3.20 -1.69 22.61
C ALA A 35 -4.02 -0.88 23.64
N PRO A 36 -3.82 -1.11 24.96
CA PRO A 36 -4.65 -0.54 26.01
C PRO A 36 -4.21 0.89 26.33
N VAL A 37 -4.30 1.79 25.35
CA VAL A 37 -3.86 3.18 25.48
C VAL A 37 -4.78 3.93 26.42
N GLN A 38 -4.26 4.37 27.56
CA GLN A 38 -4.95 5.29 28.45
C GLN A 38 -4.98 6.70 27.84
N ASN A 39 -6.12 7.40 27.92
CA ASN A 39 -6.29 8.76 27.40
C ASN A 39 -5.92 8.88 25.92
N LEU A 40 -6.47 7.98 25.09
CA LEU A 40 -6.34 8.05 23.64
C LEU A 40 -6.74 9.46 23.15
N GLY A 41 -5.89 10.09 22.34
CA GLY A 41 -6.13 11.44 21.81
C GLY A 41 -6.13 11.54 20.28
N LEU A 42 -5.55 10.56 19.59
CA LEU A 42 -5.43 10.54 18.12
C LEU A 42 -5.10 9.11 17.67
N ILE A 43 -5.68 8.69 16.55
CA ILE A 43 -5.26 7.48 15.81
C ILE A 43 -4.79 7.91 14.42
N ILE A 44 -3.63 7.40 13.99
CA ILE A 44 -3.11 7.61 12.64
C ILE A 44 -2.90 6.23 11.99
N ILE A 45 -3.45 6.04 10.80
CA ILE A 45 -3.16 4.89 9.94
C ILE A 45 -2.47 5.43 8.70
N ASP A 46 -1.20 5.08 8.54
CA ASP A 46 -0.41 5.42 7.36
C ASP A 46 -0.52 4.30 6.31
N GLU A 47 -0.40 4.67 5.04
CA GLU A 47 -0.69 3.81 3.89
C GLU A 47 -2.02 3.05 4.03
N GLU A 48 -3.11 3.78 4.32
CA GLU A 48 -4.40 3.18 4.69
C GLU A 48 -4.96 2.19 3.64
N HIS A 49 -4.55 2.33 2.39
CA HIS A 49 -4.94 1.44 1.29
C HIS A 49 -4.32 0.03 1.37
N ASP A 50 -3.36 -0.19 2.26
CA ASP A 50 -2.67 -1.46 2.39
C ASP A 50 -3.61 -2.57 2.93
N ASP A 51 -3.78 -3.63 2.14
CA ASP A 51 -4.61 -4.79 2.49
C ASP A 51 -4.14 -5.53 3.75
N SER A 52 -2.90 -5.34 4.20
CA SER A 52 -2.40 -5.88 5.47
C SER A 52 -3.15 -5.34 6.68
N TYR A 53 -3.92 -4.26 6.54
CA TYR A 53 -4.87 -3.78 7.56
C TYR A 53 -6.16 -4.59 7.66
N LYS A 54 -6.38 -5.58 6.78
CA LYS A 54 -7.42 -6.60 6.91
C LYS A 54 -6.82 -7.91 7.45
N SER A 55 -7.49 -8.49 8.45
CA SER A 55 -7.15 -9.81 8.97
C SER A 55 -7.88 -10.90 8.22
N GLU A 56 -7.15 -11.76 7.53
CA GLU A 56 -7.72 -12.99 6.96
C GLU A 56 -7.87 -14.12 7.99
N MET A 57 -7.07 -14.08 9.05
CA MET A 57 -7.14 -15.02 10.17
C MET A 57 -8.30 -14.67 11.11
N SER A 58 -9.02 -15.69 11.59
CA SER A 58 -10.09 -15.52 12.58
C SER A 58 -9.53 -15.07 13.95
N PRO A 59 -10.18 -14.10 14.63
CA PRO A 59 -11.30 -13.30 14.13
C PRO A 59 -10.86 -12.37 13.00
N ARG A 60 -11.65 -12.30 11.92
CA ARG A 60 -11.40 -11.40 10.80
C ARG A 60 -11.84 -9.99 11.17
N TYR A 61 -11.00 -9.00 10.90
CA TYR A 61 -11.28 -7.60 11.20
C TYR A 61 -10.51 -6.66 10.28
N SER A 62 -11.03 -5.44 10.14
CA SER A 62 -10.33 -4.32 9.53
C SER A 62 -9.82 -3.38 10.61
N ALA A 63 -8.51 -3.14 10.67
CA ALA A 63 -7.95 -2.15 11.61
C ALA A 63 -8.53 -0.74 11.36
N LYS A 64 -8.89 -0.41 10.12
CA LYS A 64 -9.51 0.88 9.76
C LYS A 64 -10.90 1.04 10.34
N GLU A 65 -11.70 -0.02 10.28
CA GLU A 65 -13.04 -0.03 10.88
C GLU A 65 -12.96 0.06 12.40
N ILE A 66 -12.04 -0.70 13.02
CA ILE A 66 -11.81 -0.64 14.46
C ILE A 66 -11.32 0.75 14.87
N ALA A 67 -10.38 1.34 14.13
CA ALA A 67 -9.92 2.70 14.39
C ALA A 67 -11.06 3.71 14.30
N SER A 68 -11.91 3.61 13.28
CA SER A 68 -13.09 4.47 13.14
C SER A 68 -14.07 4.29 14.31
N TYR A 69 -14.27 3.05 14.77
CA TYR A 69 -15.08 2.75 15.94
C TYR A 69 -14.49 3.34 17.22
N LEU A 70 -13.20 3.11 17.49
CA LEU A 70 -12.49 3.64 18.66
C LEU A 70 -12.47 5.17 18.65
N GLY A 71 -12.24 5.78 17.48
CA GLY A 71 -12.31 7.22 17.29
C GLY A 71 -13.63 7.81 17.74
N LYS A 72 -14.74 7.19 17.33
CA LYS A 72 -16.08 7.59 17.78
C LYS A 72 -16.31 7.35 19.27
N GLN A 73 -15.93 6.18 19.79
CA GLN A 73 -16.13 5.83 21.21
C GLN A 73 -15.37 6.75 22.16
N HIS A 74 -14.14 7.12 21.80
CA HIS A 74 -13.29 8.00 22.61
C HIS A 74 -13.39 9.48 22.24
N ASN A 75 -14.21 9.83 21.25
CA ASN A 75 -14.33 11.19 20.71
C ASN A 75 -12.96 11.78 20.30
N VAL A 76 -12.20 11.03 19.51
CA VAL A 76 -10.87 11.42 19.01
C VAL A 76 -10.80 11.37 17.49
N PRO A 77 -9.96 12.23 16.87
CA PRO A 77 -9.71 12.17 15.45
C PRO A 77 -9.03 10.87 15.02
N VAL A 78 -9.38 10.40 13.81
CA VAL A 78 -8.73 9.30 13.11
C VAL A 78 -8.23 9.84 11.78
N VAL A 79 -6.92 9.81 11.57
CA VAL A 79 -6.28 10.27 10.34
C VAL A 79 -5.89 9.06 9.50
N LEU A 80 -6.40 9.02 8.28
CA LEU A 80 -6.07 8.01 7.27
C LEU A 80 -5.14 8.66 6.25
N GLY A 81 -3.85 8.34 6.32
CA GLY A 81 -2.82 8.83 5.40
C GLY A 81 -2.64 7.87 4.23
N SER A 82 -2.63 8.40 3.01
CA SER A 82 -2.30 7.64 1.80
C SER A 82 -2.04 8.56 0.62
N ALA A 83 -1.05 8.24 -0.20
CA ALA A 83 -0.88 8.85 -1.53
C ALA A 83 -1.83 8.24 -2.58
N THR A 84 -2.32 7.03 -2.34
CA THR A 84 -3.23 6.27 -3.20
C THR A 84 -4.37 5.70 -2.34
N PRO A 85 -5.30 6.55 -1.86
CA PRO A 85 -6.33 6.12 -0.91
C PRO A 85 -7.21 5.00 -1.48
N ASP A 86 -7.72 4.15 -0.60
CA ASP A 86 -8.72 3.15 -0.96
C ASP A 86 -9.92 3.84 -1.59
N MET A 87 -10.47 3.24 -2.65
CA MET A 87 -11.59 3.82 -3.39
C MET A 87 -12.78 4.16 -2.50
N THR A 88 -13.08 3.34 -1.49
CA THR A 88 -14.15 3.59 -0.53
C THR A 88 -13.83 4.76 0.41
N THR A 89 -12.58 4.84 0.90
CA THR A 89 -12.10 5.96 1.74
C THR A 89 -12.18 7.26 0.97
N TYR A 90 -11.64 7.30 -0.25
CA TYR A 90 -11.66 8.48 -1.10
C TYR A 90 -13.09 8.89 -1.49
N HIS A 91 -13.93 7.93 -1.87
CA HIS A 91 -15.34 8.17 -2.16
C HIS A 91 -16.09 8.78 -0.97
N ASP A 92 -15.88 8.30 0.24
CA ASP A 92 -16.50 8.89 1.43
C ASP A 92 -15.99 10.31 1.72
N ALA A 93 -14.72 10.58 1.41
CA ALA A 93 -14.12 11.90 1.60
C ALA A 93 -14.70 12.94 0.63
N ILE A 94 -14.79 12.62 -0.68
CA ILE A 94 -15.38 13.52 -1.68
C ILE A 94 -16.88 13.76 -1.47
N ASN A 95 -17.58 12.83 -0.80
CA ASN A 95 -18.99 12.98 -0.45
C ASN A 95 -19.21 13.63 0.93
N GLY A 96 -18.15 14.13 1.58
CA GLY A 96 -18.25 14.85 2.85
C GLY A 96 -18.54 13.99 4.08
N LYS A 97 -18.48 12.65 3.97
CA LYS A 97 -18.57 11.76 5.14
C LYS A 97 -17.27 11.72 5.93
N LYS A 98 -16.15 12.01 5.28
CA LYS A 98 -14.82 12.20 5.86
C LYS A 98 -14.28 13.54 5.37
N GLU A 99 -13.50 14.21 6.20
CA GLU A 99 -12.79 15.42 5.77
C GLU A 99 -11.60 15.02 4.88
N LEU A 100 -11.49 15.65 3.70
CA LEU A 100 -10.37 15.45 2.79
C LEU A 100 -9.33 16.53 3.02
N LEU A 101 -8.12 16.13 3.42
CA LEU A 101 -6.97 17.03 3.59
C LEU A 101 -5.91 16.69 2.54
N GLU A 102 -5.67 17.60 1.59
CA GLU A 102 -4.75 17.36 0.47
C GLU A 102 -3.42 18.09 0.64
N LEU A 103 -2.32 17.37 0.39
CA LEU A 103 -0.98 17.95 0.28
C LEU A 103 -0.59 18.02 -1.20
N THR A 104 -0.78 19.18 -1.81
CA THR A 104 -0.57 19.39 -3.26
C THR A 104 0.89 19.61 -3.66
N LYS A 105 1.78 19.80 -2.67
CA LYS A 105 3.21 20.02 -2.89
C LYS A 105 4.01 18.85 -2.33
N ARG A 106 4.95 18.34 -3.13
CA ARG A 106 5.89 17.31 -2.70
C ARG A 106 6.85 17.86 -1.65
N ALA A 107 7.22 17.02 -0.70
CA ALA A 107 8.30 17.33 0.23
C ALA A 107 9.59 17.66 -0.56
N ASN A 108 10.35 18.63 -0.06
CA ASN A 108 11.66 19.04 -0.62
C ASN A 108 11.64 19.42 -2.12
N ASN A 109 10.49 19.83 -2.69
CA ASN A 109 10.35 20.14 -4.11
C ASN A 109 10.82 19.00 -5.05
N ALA A 110 10.69 17.75 -4.64
CA ALA A 110 11.08 16.61 -5.47
C ALA A 110 10.30 16.59 -6.80
N SER A 111 10.99 16.40 -7.92
CA SER A 111 10.39 16.22 -9.24
C SER A 111 9.87 14.79 -9.43
N LEU A 112 8.98 14.60 -10.41
CA LEU A 112 8.63 13.28 -10.90
C LEU A 112 9.81 12.68 -11.68
N PRO A 113 9.96 11.34 -11.69
CA PRO A 113 10.91 10.69 -12.59
C PRO A 113 10.44 10.84 -14.04
N ASP A 114 11.38 10.69 -14.98
CA ASP A 114 11.06 10.57 -16.40
C ASP A 114 10.36 9.22 -16.64
N ILE A 115 9.27 9.25 -17.42
CA ILE A 115 8.43 8.09 -17.71
C ILE A 115 8.36 7.93 -19.22
N GLU A 116 8.67 6.71 -19.69
CA GLU A 116 8.56 6.33 -21.09
C GLU A 116 7.62 5.14 -21.24
N ILE A 117 6.68 5.24 -22.19
CA ILE A 117 5.74 4.16 -22.52
C ILE A 117 6.25 3.48 -23.79
N VAL A 118 6.65 2.21 -23.67
CA VAL A 118 7.10 1.40 -24.81
C VAL A 118 5.98 0.50 -25.31
N ASP A 119 5.64 0.64 -26.60
CA ASP A 119 4.63 -0.20 -27.24
C ASP A 119 5.24 -1.51 -27.77
N LEU A 120 4.94 -2.61 -27.09
CA LEU A 120 5.46 -3.94 -27.45
C LEU A 120 4.94 -4.45 -28.81
N ARG A 121 3.92 -3.82 -29.41
CA ARG A 121 3.49 -4.18 -30.78
C ARG A 121 4.54 -3.79 -31.82
N HIS A 122 5.23 -2.67 -31.62
CA HIS A 122 6.33 -2.25 -32.50
C HIS A 122 7.54 -3.15 -32.35
N GLU A 123 7.84 -3.58 -31.12
CA GLU A 123 8.88 -4.59 -30.84
C GLU A 123 8.60 -5.87 -31.61
N LEU A 124 7.36 -6.37 -31.57
CA LEU A 124 6.95 -7.57 -32.30
C LEU A 124 7.08 -7.40 -33.82
N ALA A 125 6.61 -6.27 -34.36
CA ALA A 125 6.74 -5.95 -35.79
C ALA A 125 8.21 -5.88 -36.24
N SER A 126 9.10 -5.48 -35.34
CA SER A 126 10.55 -5.41 -35.55
C SER A 126 11.27 -6.75 -35.31
N GLY A 127 10.52 -7.82 -34.97
CA GLY A 127 11.03 -9.17 -34.76
C GLY A 127 11.32 -9.55 -33.30
N ASN A 128 11.19 -8.63 -32.34
CA ASN A 128 11.33 -8.94 -30.92
C ASN A 128 10.04 -9.55 -30.37
N LYS A 129 10.06 -10.87 -30.12
CA LYS A 129 8.92 -11.65 -29.62
C LYS A 129 8.88 -11.78 -28.10
N THR A 130 9.80 -11.13 -27.38
CA THR A 130 9.92 -11.23 -25.93
C THR A 130 9.07 -10.17 -25.22
N MET A 131 8.93 -10.28 -23.90
CA MET A 131 8.23 -9.28 -23.08
C MET A 131 9.14 -8.13 -22.64
N VAL A 132 10.42 -8.17 -23.02
CA VAL A 132 11.41 -7.15 -22.70
C VAL A 132 11.68 -6.40 -23.99
N SER A 133 11.29 -5.12 -24.03
CA SER A 133 11.63 -4.26 -25.17
C SER A 133 13.14 -4.03 -25.26
N GLN A 134 13.63 -3.71 -26.45
CA GLN A 134 15.05 -3.37 -26.61
C GLN A 134 15.44 -2.19 -25.70
N LYS A 135 14.58 -1.17 -25.62
CA LYS A 135 14.77 -0.03 -24.72
C LYS A 135 14.92 -0.45 -23.25
N LEU A 136 14.04 -1.32 -22.74
CA LEU A 136 14.13 -1.80 -21.37
C LEU A 136 15.40 -2.62 -21.13
N HIS A 137 15.79 -3.45 -22.10
CA HIS A 137 17.03 -4.22 -22.04
C HIS A 137 18.25 -3.30 -21.91
N ASP A 138 18.34 -2.27 -22.75
CA ASP A 138 19.48 -1.34 -22.79
C ASP A 138 19.59 -0.54 -21.48
N GLU A 139 18.48 -0.07 -20.92
CA GLU A 139 18.44 0.63 -19.63
C GLU A 139 18.84 -0.30 -18.45
N ILE A 140 18.45 -1.57 -18.50
CA ILE A 140 18.91 -2.57 -17.51
C ILE A 140 20.43 -2.76 -17.63
N GLU A 141 20.95 -2.90 -18.84
CA GLU A 141 22.37 -3.10 -19.08
C GLU A 141 23.19 -1.89 -18.63
N GLU A 142 22.71 -0.67 -18.91
CA GLU A 142 23.31 0.58 -18.45
C GLU A 142 23.33 0.65 -16.91
N ASN A 143 22.22 0.33 -16.26
CA ASN A 143 22.17 0.30 -14.79
C ASN A 143 23.18 -0.70 -14.23
N LEU A 144 23.28 -1.90 -14.79
CA LEU A 144 24.25 -2.91 -14.35
C LEU A 144 25.70 -2.46 -14.56
N LYS A 145 26.03 -1.88 -15.73
CA LYS A 145 27.34 -1.30 -16.03
C LYS A 145 27.72 -0.22 -15.00
N ASN A 146 26.75 0.58 -14.57
CA ASN A 146 26.90 1.63 -13.58
C ASN A 146 26.77 1.14 -12.12
N LYS A 147 26.72 -0.18 -11.87
CA LYS A 147 26.53 -0.79 -10.54
C LYS A 147 25.27 -0.30 -9.81
N LYS A 148 24.24 0.06 -10.56
CA LYS A 148 22.89 0.39 -10.09
C LYS A 148 22.02 -0.86 -10.07
N GLN A 149 20.86 -0.76 -9.41
CA GLN A 149 19.87 -1.83 -9.36
C GLN A 149 18.67 -1.46 -10.21
N THR A 150 18.09 -2.45 -10.89
CA THR A 150 16.80 -2.31 -11.58
C THR A 150 15.75 -3.16 -10.87
N ILE A 151 14.61 -2.55 -10.55
CA ILE A 151 13.45 -3.25 -9.98
C ILE A 151 12.46 -3.52 -11.12
N LEU A 152 12.17 -4.78 -11.39
CA LEU A 152 11.16 -5.19 -12.37
C LEU A 152 9.91 -5.66 -11.65
N PHE A 153 8.78 -5.01 -11.92
CA PHE A 153 7.48 -5.42 -11.42
C PHE A 153 6.81 -6.37 -12.42
N LEU A 154 6.42 -7.54 -11.93
CA LEU A 154 5.67 -8.54 -12.68
C LEU A 154 4.38 -8.83 -11.91
N ASN A 155 3.26 -9.01 -12.63
CA ASN A 155 2.02 -9.45 -12.02
C ASN A 155 2.23 -10.81 -11.32
N ARG A 156 1.67 -10.98 -10.11
CA ARG A 156 1.80 -12.19 -9.29
C ARG A 156 1.38 -13.46 -10.05
N ARG A 157 1.97 -14.62 -9.70
CA ARG A 157 1.42 -15.94 -10.06
C ARG A 157 -0.01 -16.06 -9.52
N GLY A 158 -0.98 -16.39 -10.38
CA GLY A 158 -2.37 -16.63 -10.00
C GLY A 158 -3.41 -15.62 -10.51
N PHE A 159 -3.00 -14.56 -11.25
CA PHE A 159 -3.98 -13.79 -12.03
C PHE A 159 -4.57 -14.66 -13.15
N ALA A 160 -5.88 -14.55 -13.37
CA ALA A 160 -6.55 -15.20 -14.48
C ALA A 160 -5.83 -14.84 -15.78
N THR A 161 -5.20 -15.83 -16.40
CA THR A 161 -4.52 -15.64 -17.68
C THR A 161 -5.59 -15.31 -18.71
N PHE A 162 -5.56 -14.08 -19.25
CA PHE A 162 -6.34 -13.78 -20.45
C PHE A 162 -5.58 -14.30 -21.67
N ILE A 163 -6.31 -14.75 -22.69
CA ILE A 163 -5.73 -15.17 -23.96
C ILE A 163 -5.73 -13.94 -24.87
N MET A 164 -4.53 -13.52 -25.29
CA MET A 164 -4.33 -12.45 -26.25
C MET A 164 -3.58 -12.96 -27.47
N CYS A 165 -4.12 -12.70 -28.67
CA CYS A 165 -3.45 -12.97 -29.93
C CYS A 165 -2.20 -12.10 -30.04
N ARG A 166 -1.03 -12.70 -30.28
CA ARG A 166 0.22 -11.95 -30.43
C ARG A 166 0.28 -11.16 -31.73
N ASP A 167 -0.40 -11.62 -32.79
CA ASP A 167 -0.32 -10.96 -34.10
C ASP A 167 -1.22 -9.71 -34.21
N CYS A 168 -2.38 -9.72 -33.57
CA CYS A 168 -3.36 -8.63 -33.69
C CYS A 168 -3.81 -8.00 -32.36
N GLY A 169 -3.31 -8.50 -31.22
CA GLY A 169 -3.67 -7.99 -29.89
C GLY A 169 -5.09 -8.32 -29.43
N TYR A 170 -5.85 -9.14 -30.17
CA TYR A 170 -7.20 -9.54 -29.79
C TYR A 170 -7.20 -10.32 -28.47
N THR A 171 -7.94 -9.83 -27.47
CA THR A 171 -8.17 -10.54 -26.20
C THR A 171 -9.54 -11.21 -26.23
N ALA A 172 -9.57 -12.53 -26.00
CA ALA A 172 -10.83 -13.27 -25.92
C ALA A 172 -11.67 -12.78 -24.73
N LYS A 173 -12.88 -12.32 -25.01
CA LYS A 173 -13.86 -11.88 -23.99
C LYS A 173 -15.02 -12.87 -23.93
N CYS A 174 -15.64 -12.98 -22.75
CA CYS A 174 -16.94 -13.63 -22.64
C CYS A 174 -17.96 -12.86 -23.49
N LYS A 175 -18.89 -13.59 -24.15
CA LYS A 175 -19.94 -12.98 -25.00
C LYS A 175 -21.08 -12.35 -24.20
N ASN A 176 -21.23 -12.78 -22.94
CA ASN A 176 -22.16 -12.27 -21.94
C ASN A 176 -21.40 -11.44 -20.91
#